data_AF-A0A9R0PPE5-F1
#
_entry.id   AF-A0A9R0PPE5-F1
#
_cell.length_a   1.000
_cell.length_b   1.000
_cell.length_c   1.000
_cell.angle_alpha   90.00
_cell.angle_beta   90.00
_cell.angle_gamma   90.00
#
_symmetry.space_group_name_H-M   'P 1'
#
loop_
_entity.id
_entity.type
_entity.pdbx_description
1 polymer ?
#
loop_
_entity_poly.entity_id
_entity_poly.type
_entity_poly.pdbx_seq_one_letter_code
_entity_poly.pdbx_strand_id
1 'polypeptide(L)'
;MTHHGDILETEEAEAMARAAVDRAAGTLQSFCADTFVTDALLSYISGRAPSLKSLQLSLCDEVSNEALAEAVKGFPQLEELEITFCSLNSNVCELVGRACPQLKSFRLNERWTILQRGFAAFEGMDDDTGALGIASSMPELRDLQLIGNNLTNTGLAAILDHCPRLESLDVRRCCNLQMDDALRSKCARIGNLRLPRDPISDFKYRAYLTISDDYPGGSDIEIDMYDDLLDVVTDDEDADFDDMDDYIDGVGSDADMAQFKNLTNQGR
;
A
#
# COMPACT_ATOMS: atom_id res chain seq x y z
N MET A 1 8.81 -14.86 -12.07
CA MET A 1 9.61 -14.24 -13.14
C MET A 1 9.08 -12.83 -13.31
N THR A 2 9.84 -11.78 -12.98
CA THR A 2 9.41 -10.39 -13.22
C THR A 2 9.38 -10.13 -14.73
N HIS A 3 8.22 -9.74 -15.27
CA HIS A 3 8.09 -9.50 -16.70
C HIS A 3 8.98 -8.33 -17.11
N HIS A 4 9.59 -8.43 -18.30
CA HIS A 4 10.42 -7.34 -18.84
C HIS A 4 9.64 -6.03 -19.06
N GLY A 5 8.30 -6.08 -19.03
CA GLY A 5 7.42 -4.90 -19.03
C GLY A 5 7.43 -4.15 -17.69
N ASP A 6 7.29 -4.87 -16.56
CA ASP A 6 7.23 -4.29 -15.21
C ASP A 6 8.51 -3.52 -14.83
N ILE A 7 9.67 -3.99 -15.31
CA ILE A 7 10.97 -3.35 -15.03
C ILE A 7 11.03 -1.96 -15.70
N LEU A 8 10.51 -1.84 -16.92
CA LEU A 8 10.49 -0.56 -17.63
C LEU A 8 9.50 0.42 -16.98
N GLU A 9 8.36 -0.06 -16.51
CA GLU A 9 7.38 0.76 -15.80
C GLU A 9 7.92 1.27 -14.45
N THR A 10 8.70 0.45 -13.72
CA THR A 10 9.31 0.87 -12.45
C THR A 10 10.44 1.89 -12.64
N GLU A 11 11.29 1.75 -13.68
CA GLU A 11 12.32 2.75 -14.01
C GLU A 11 11.71 4.10 -14.43
N GLU A 12 10.65 4.07 -15.23
CA GLU A 12 9.92 5.28 -15.63
C GLU A 12 9.24 5.96 -14.43
N ALA A 13 8.59 5.19 -13.55
CA ALA A 13 7.98 5.70 -12.34
C ALA A 13 9.02 6.32 -11.38
N GLU A 14 10.18 5.67 -11.22
CA GLU A 14 11.29 6.23 -10.44
C GLU A 14 11.80 7.55 -11.06
N ALA A 15 11.98 7.61 -12.37
CA ALA A 15 12.41 8.82 -13.06
C ALA A 15 11.39 9.96 -12.90
N MET A 16 10.09 9.65 -12.99
CA MET A 16 9.00 10.60 -12.73
C MET A 16 9.02 11.11 -11.29
N ALA A 17 9.20 10.23 -10.30
CA ALA A 17 9.29 10.59 -8.89
C ALA A 17 10.48 11.53 -8.63
N ARG A 18 11.67 11.22 -9.17
CA ARG A 18 12.86 12.09 -9.06
C ARG A 18 12.58 13.46 -9.68
N ALA A 19 12.01 13.50 -10.87
CA ALA A 19 11.70 14.73 -11.56
C ALA A 19 10.60 15.55 -10.86
N ALA A 20 9.67 14.92 -10.15
CA ALA A 20 8.69 15.60 -9.32
C ALA A 20 9.32 16.22 -8.06
N VAL A 21 10.21 15.47 -7.38
CA VAL A 21 10.96 15.93 -6.21
C VAL A 21 11.85 17.13 -6.55
N ASP A 22 12.58 17.07 -7.68
CA ASP A 22 13.42 18.18 -8.14
C ASP A 22 12.57 19.42 -8.48
N ARG A 23 11.43 19.25 -9.15
CA ARG A 23 10.50 20.36 -9.46
C ARG A 23 9.91 20.99 -8.21
N ALA A 24 9.66 20.20 -7.17
CA ALA A 24 9.12 20.70 -5.92
C ALA A 24 10.15 21.56 -5.15
N ALA A 25 11.44 21.51 -5.50
CA ALA A 25 12.48 22.41 -4.97
C ALA A 25 12.44 22.57 -3.43
N GLY A 26 12.24 21.47 -2.72
CA GLY A 26 12.17 21.42 -1.25
C GLY A 26 10.82 21.77 -0.63
N THR A 27 9.80 22.10 -1.42
CA THR A 27 8.43 22.40 -0.94
C THR A 27 7.48 21.21 -1.01
N LEU A 28 7.97 20.01 -1.36
CA LEU A 28 7.17 18.79 -1.39
C LEU A 28 6.63 18.49 0.01
N GLN A 29 5.30 18.41 0.17
CA GLN A 29 4.66 18.16 1.47
C GLN A 29 4.14 16.73 1.63
N SER A 30 3.80 16.06 0.53
CA SER A 30 3.33 14.68 0.56
C SER A 30 3.97 13.89 -0.58
N PHE A 31 4.35 12.66 -0.28
CA PHE A 31 4.85 11.70 -1.25
C PHE A 31 4.13 10.37 -1.03
N CYS A 32 3.51 9.87 -2.08
CA CYS A 32 2.84 8.57 -2.10
C CYS A 32 3.35 7.80 -3.31
N ALA A 33 3.75 6.55 -3.08
CA ALA A 33 4.18 5.66 -4.15
C ALA A 33 3.89 4.21 -3.77
N ASP A 34 3.61 3.41 -4.80
CA ASP A 34 3.48 1.97 -4.74
C ASP A 34 4.58 1.28 -5.56
N THR A 35 4.97 0.07 -5.16
CA THR A 35 5.83 -0.90 -5.89
C THR A 35 7.26 -0.50 -6.29
N PHE A 36 7.52 0.71 -6.77
CA PHE A 36 8.79 1.10 -7.41
C PHE A 36 9.79 1.81 -6.48
N VAL A 37 9.45 2.05 -5.20
CA VAL A 37 10.38 2.74 -4.29
C VAL A 37 11.47 1.79 -3.84
N THR A 38 12.70 2.25 -4.00
CA THR A 38 13.93 1.58 -3.54
C THR A 38 14.62 2.40 -2.45
N ASP A 39 15.55 1.78 -1.72
CA ASP A 39 16.47 2.47 -0.80
C ASP A 39 17.14 3.70 -1.44
N ALA A 40 17.56 3.58 -2.71
CA ALA A 40 18.24 4.64 -3.44
C ALA A 40 17.31 5.82 -3.77
N LEU A 41 16.06 5.54 -4.13
CA LEU A 41 15.06 6.59 -4.35
C LEU A 41 14.70 7.27 -3.04
N LEU A 42 14.48 6.51 -1.96
CA LEU A 42 14.10 7.04 -0.66
C LEU A 42 15.19 7.96 -0.09
N SER A 43 16.46 7.56 -0.20
CA SER A 43 17.63 8.39 0.15
C SER A 43 17.72 9.67 -0.70
N TYR A 44 17.38 9.59 -1.99
CA TYR A 44 17.36 10.77 -2.85
C TYR A 44 16.27 11.78 -2.45
N ILE A 45 15.09 11.29 -2.07
CA ILE A 45 13.96 12.11 -1.60
C ILE A 45 14.31 12.77 -0.26
N SER A 46 14.88 12.02 0.69
CA SER A 46 15.26 12.53 2.02
C SER A 46 16.25 13.69 1.96
N GLY A 47 17.16 13.69 0.98
CA GLY A 47 18.09 14.80 0.77
C GLY A 47 17.48 16.06 0.12
N ARG A 48 16.23 16.01 -0.36
CA ARG A 48 15.62 17.06 -1.20
C ARG A 48 14.25 17.54 -0.76
N ALA A 49 13.57 16.84 0.15
CA ALA A 49 12.21 17.16 0.60
C ALA A 49 12.14 17.49 2.11
N PRO A 50 12.82 18.55 2.60
CA PRO A 50 12.82 18.89 4.03
C PRO A 50 11.45 19.36 4.55
N SER A 51 10.52 19.72 3.66
CA SER A 51 9.15 20.13 4.00
C SER A 51 8.14 18.98 3.98
N LEU A 52 8.60 17.73 3.80
CA LEU A 52 7.72 16.57 3.73
C LEU A 52 7.03 16.34 5.07
N LYS A 53 5.71 16.22 5.03
CA LYS A 53 4.82 16.01 6.18
C LYS A 53 4.13 14.65 6.15
N SER A 54 3.89 14.11 4.96
CA SER A 54 3.26 12.81 4.76
C SER A 54 4.10 11.95 3.82
N LEU A 55 4.44 10.74 4.26
CA LEU A 55 5.08 9.72 3.45
C LEU A 55 4.20 8.47 3.45
N GLN A 56 3.84 7.99 2.26
CA GLN A 56 3.04 6.77 2.08
C GLN A 56 3.77 5.84 1.12
N LEU A 57 4.12 4.65 1.61
CA LEU A 57 4.79 3.61 0.84
C LEU A 57 3.93 2.36 0.86
N SER A 58 3.63 1.81 -0.32
CA SER A 58 2.80 0.60 -0.45
C SER A 58 3.46 -0.42 -1.35
N LEU A 59 3.53 -1.69 -0.93
CA LEU A 59 4.11 -2.77 -1.76
C LEU A 59 5.56 -2.49 -2.20
N CYS A 60 6.30 -1.66 -1.47
CA CYS A 60 7.69 -1.29 -1.79
C CYS A 60 8.65 -2.28 -1.12
N ASP A 61 8.82 -3.46 -1.71
CA ASP A 61 9.61 -4.55 -1.14
C ASP A 61 11.13 -4.33 -1.20
N GLU A 62 11.58 -3.40 -2.05
CA GLU A 62 12.98 -2.98 -2.19
C GLU A 62 13.40 -1.88 -1.19
N VAL A 63 12.56 -1.62 -0.17
CA VAL A 63 12.87 -0.70 0.93
C VAL A 63 13.27 -1.49 2.17
N SER A 64 14.47 -1.23 2.68
CA SER A 64 14.99 -1.81 3.93
C SER A 64 14.60 -0.99 5.17
N ASN A 65 14.64 -1.63 6.35
CA ASN A 65 14.40 -0.95 7.63
C ASN A 65 15.42 0.17 7.86
N GLU A 66 16.68 -0.08 7.52
CA GLU A 66 17.79 0.85 7.68
C GLU A 66 17.63 2.06 6.77
N ALA A 67 17.26 1.87 5.50
CA ALA A 67 17.06 2.96 4.56
C ALA A 67 15.86 3.82 4.95
N LEU A 68 14.74 3.21 5.38
CA LEU A 68 13.60 3.97 5.88
C LEU A 68 13.99 4.78 7.13
N ALA A 69 14.63 4.13 8.11
CA ALA A 69 15.06 4.77 9.34
C ALA A 69 16.04 5.93 9.11
N GLU A 70 16.93 5.81 8.13
CA GLU A 70 17.84 6.89 7.74
C GLU A 70 17.11 7.99 6.97
N ALA A 71 16.22 7.64 6.04
CA ALA A 71 15.49 8.60 5.24
C ALA A 71 14.56 9.49 6.08
N VAL A 72 13.87 8.94 7.07
CA VAL A 72 12.95 9.72 7.90
C VAL A 72 13.66 10.79 8.75
N LYS A 73 14.97 10.66 9.00
CA LYS A 73 15.78 11.72 9.63
C LYS A 73 15.90 12.96 8.73
N GLY A 74 15.77 12.80 7.42
CA GLY A 74 15.74 13.88 6.44
C GLY A 74 14.38 14.61 6.33
N PHE A 75 13.35 14.12 7.04
CA PHE A 75 11.99 14.68 7.03
C PHE A 75 11.64 15.30 8.40
N PRO A 76 12.23 16.44 8.78
CA PRO A 76 12.05 17.02 10.11
C PRO A 76 10.62 17.50 10.42
N GLN A 77 9.76 17.58 9.41
CA GLN A 77 8.35 17.97 9.52
C GLN A 77 7.38 16.79 9.34
N LEU A 78 7.86 15.55 9.32
CA LEU A 78 7.02 14.39 9.11
C LEU A 78 6.01 14.23 10.25
N GLU A 79 4.73 14.30 9.91
CA GLU A 79 3.61 14.13 10.85
C GLU A 79 2.83 12.84 10.59
N GLU A 80 2.88 12.35 9.35
CA GLU A 80 2.15 11.17 8.89
C GLU A 80 3.08 10.20 8.17
N LEU A 81 3.07 8.94 8.60
CA LEU A 81 3.78 7.86 7.92
C LEU A 81 2.84 6.67 7.74
N GLU A 82 2.70 6.25 6.50
CA GLU A 82 1.99 5.04 6.12
C GLU A 82 2.91 4.06 5.40
N ILE A 83 2.92 2.83 5.87
CA ILE A 83 3.63 1.70 5.31
C ILE A 83 2.61 0.58 5.16
N THR A 84 2.34 0.18 3.94
CA THR A 84 1.37 -0.87 3.64
C THR A 84 2.03 -1.98 2.84
N PHE A 85 2.11 -3.18 3.41
CA PHE A 85 2.51 -4.39 2.70
C PHE A 85 3.93 -4.38 2.12
N CYS A 86 4.82 -3.54 2.67
CA CYS A 86 6.26 -3.60 2.41
C CYS A 86 6.91 -4.70 3.26
N SER A 87 7.99 -5.30 2.74
CA SER A 87 8.76 -6.36 3.41
C SER A 87 9.70 -5.87 4.53
N LEU A 88 9.18 -5.03 5.44
CA LEU A 88 9.89 -4.54 6.62
C LEU A 88 9.74 -5.50 7.80
N ASN A 89 10.66 -5.45 8.77
CA ASN A 89 10.55 -6.25 9.99
C ASN A 89 10.05 -5.40 11.16
N SER A 90 9.67 -6.05 12.26
CA SER A 90 9.02 -5.39 13.39
C SER A 90 9.89 -4.36 14.12
N ASN A 91 11.22 -4.38 13.96
CA ASN A 91 12.11 -3.36 14.52
C ASN A 91 11.94 -1.98 13.84
N VAL A 92 11.31 -1.92 12.66
CA VAL A 92 11.06 -0.66 11.94
C VAL A 92 10.33 0.36 12.81
N CYS A 93 9.41 -0.08 13.66
CA CYS A 93 8.61 0.78 14.50
C CYS A 93 9.47 1.58 15.47
N GLU A 94 10.38 0.91 16.18
CA GLU A 94 11.26 1.58 17.14
C GLU A 94 12.23 2.54 16.42
N LEU A 95 12.79 2.12 15.28
CA LEU A 95 13.71 2.93 14.50
C LEU A 95 13.05 4.22 14.00
N VAL A 96 11.85 4.10 13.43
CA VAL A 96 11.03 5.23 12.97
C VAL A 96 10.67 6.14 14.13
N GLY A 97 10.14 5.60 15.23
CA GLY A 97 9.68 6.43 16.34
C GLY A 97 10.82 7.19 17.02
N ARG A 98 12.02 6.60 17.11
CA ARG A 98 13.22 7.31 17.58
C ARG A 98 13.65 8.44 16.64
N ALA A 99 13.48 8.27 15.33
CA ALA A 99 13.83 9.29 14.35
C ALA A 99 12.78 10.41 14.23
N CYS A 100 11.50 10.07 14.44
CA CYS A 100 10.36 10.98 14.30
C CYS A 100 9.46 10.98 15.56
N PRO A 101 9.94 11.51 16.71
CA PRO A 101 9.19 11.45 17.97
C PRO A 101 7.93 12.34 18.01
N GLN A 102 7.73 13.20 17.00
CA GLN A 102 6.56 14.08 16.86
C GLN A 102 5.49 13.51 15.91
N LEU A 103 5.65 12.26 15.46
CA LEU A 103 4.72 11.62 14.54
C LEU A 103 3.32 11.57 15.16
N LYS A 104 2.31 12.03 14.41
CA LYS A 104 0.91 12.14 14.88
C LYS A 104 0.06 11.00 14.33
N SER A 105 0.31 10.59 13.09
CA SER A 105 -0.38 9.49 12.43
C SER A 105 0.63 8.44 11.97
N PHE A 106 0.47 7.21 12.45
CA PHE A 106 1.25 6.07 11.98
C PHE A 106 0.32 4.96 11.51
N ARG A 107 0.53 4.52 10.26
CA ARG A 107 -0.21 3.41 9.67
C ARG A 107 0.80 2.36 9.22
N LEU A 108 0.75 1.17 9.81
CA LEU A 108 1.59 0.04 9.44
C LEU A 108 0.67 -1.14 9.18
N ASN A 109 0.40 -1.45 7.91
CA ASN A 109 -0.52 -2.51 7.52
C ASN A 109 0.25 -3.72 7.01
N GLU A 110 -0.08 -4.90 7.51
CA GLU A 110 0.61 -6.16 7.22
C GLU A 110 -0.35 -7.25 6.72
N ARG A 111 0.21 -8.28 6.09
CA ARG A 111 -0.53 -9.43 5.52
C ARG A 111 -0.41 -10.67 6.40
N TRP A 112 -0.18 -10.52 7.70
CA TRP A 112 0.15 -11.65 8.58
C TRP A 112 -0.90 -12.77 8.52
N THR A 113 -2.18 -12.40 8.51
CA THR A 113 -3.29 -13.37 8.49
C THR A 113 -3.27 -14.32 7.28
N ILE A 114 -2.71 -13.88 6.15
CA ILE A 114 -2.52 -14.72 4.95
C ILE A 114 -1.27 -15.57 5.11
N LEU A 115 -0.16 -14.97 5.56
CA LEU A 115 1.09 -15.70 5.80
C LEU A 115 0.88 -16.85 6.80
N GLN A 116 0.13 -16.64 7.88
CA GLN A 116 -0.19 -17.69 8.86
C GLN A 116 -0.91 -18.89 8.24
N ARG A 117 -1.83 -18.66 7.30
CA ARG A 117 -2.57 -19.75 6.62
C ARG A 117 -1.73 -20.46 5.56
N GLY A 118 -0.86 -19.73 4.86
CA GLY A 118 0.09 -20.31 3.89
C GLY A 118 1.20 -21.14 4.56
N PHE A 119 1.60 -20.77 5.79
CA PHE A 119 2.68 -21.39 6.54
C PHE A 119 2.20 -22.14 7.78
N ALA A 120 1.06 -22.84 7.69
CA ALA A 120 0.25 -23.48 8.76
C ALA A 120 0.94 -24.41 9.80
N ALA A 121 2.26 -24.35 9.99
CA ALA A 121 3.03 -25.18 10.90
C ALA A 121 3.64 -24.46 12.13
N PHE A 122 3.48 -23.14 12.29
CA PHE A 122 4.08 -22.41 13.43
C PHE A 122 3.02 -21.77 14.34
N GLU A 123 2.49 -22.56 15.28
CA GLU A 123 1.84 -22.02 16.48
C GLU A 123 2.86 -21.23 17.31
N GLY A 124 2.49 -20.06 17.85
CA GLY A 124 3.33 -19.27 18.76
C GLY A 124 4.28 -18.26 18.10
N MET A 125 3.88 -17.72 16.95
CA MET A 125 4.63 -16.69 16.24
C MET A 125 4.09 -15.29 16.52
N ASP A 126 3.40 -15.08 17.65
CA ASP A 126 2.98 -13.75 18.07
C ASP A 126 4.18 -12.81 18.22
N ASP A 127 4.07 -11.62 17.65
CA ASP A 127 5.14 -10.63 17.67
C ASP A 127 4.61 -9.27 18.14
N ASP A 128 4.94 -8.95 19.38
CA ASP A 128 4.67 -7.64 19.97
C ASP A 128 5.84 -6.66 19.78
N THR A 129 6.94 -7.04 19.10
CA THR A 129 8.13 -6.20 18.93
C THR A 129 7.80 -4.84 18.31
N GLY A 130 7.00 -4.84 17.24
CA GLY A 130 6.55 -3.60 16.60
C GLY A 130 5.71 -2.75 17.53
N ALA A 131 4.78 -3.38 18.27
CA ALA A 131 3.92 -2.69 19.23
C ALA A 131 4.71 -2.08 20.40
N LEU A 132 5.71 -2.79 20.91
CA LEU A 132 6.64 -2.29 21.94
C LEU A 132 7.52 -1.16 21.41
N GLY A 133 7.95 -1.24 20.15
CA GLY A 133 8.64 -0.16 19.44
C GLY A 133 7.79 1.11 19.39
N ILE A 134 6.52 1.01 18.98
CA ILE A 134 5.58 2.13 18.99
C ILE A 134 5.40 2.69 20.39
N ALA A 135 5.08 1.84 21.37
CA ALA A 135 4.83 2.23 22.75
C ALA A 135 6.01 2.97 23.38
N SER A 136 7.24 2.55 23.09
CA SER A 136 8.44 3.15 23.68
C SER A 136 8.94 4.42 22.99
N SER A 137 8.52 4.70 21.76
CA SER A 137 9.14 5.74 20.93
C SER A 137 8.19 6.75 20.29
N MET A 138 6.87 6.52 20.30
CA MET A 138 5.88 7.40 19.65
C MET A 138 4.78 7.91 20.62
N PRO A 139 5.11 8.68 21.67
CA PRO A 139 4.16 9.10 22.70
C PRO A 139 3.13 10.14 22.23
N GLU A 140 3.40 10.83 21.11
CA GLU A 140 2.57 11.92 20.57
C GLU A 140 1.52 11.44 19.56
N LEU A 141 1.44 10.13 19.29
CA LEU A 141 0.47 9.56 18.36
C LEU A 141 -0.98 9.88 18.73
N ARG A 142 -1.75 10.22 17.70
CA ARG A 142 -3.20 10.48 17.72
C ARG A 142 -3.96 9.48 16.87
N ASP A 143 -3.36 9.06 15.76
CA ASP A 143 -3.96 8.11 14.82
C ASP A 143 -3.03 6.93 14.62
N LEU A 144 -3.55 5.72 14.90
CA LEU A 144 -2.81 4.48 14.70
C LEU A 144 -3.65 3.47 13.92
N GLN A 145 -3.09 2.95 12.84
CA GLN A 145 -3.68 1.87 12.07
C GLN A 145 -2.70 0.72 11.93
N LEU A 146 -3.11 -0.47 12.34
CA LEU A 146 -2.32 -1.70 12.34
C LEU A 146 -3.04 -2.83 11.62
N ILE A 147 -3.69 -2.58 10.48
CA ILE A 147 -4.54 -3.59 9.84
C ILE A 147 -3.70 -4.84 9.50
N GLY A 148 -4.23 -6.02 9.84
CA GLY A 148 -3.63 -7.30 9.48
C GLY A 148 -2.31 -7.63 10.19
N ASN A 149 -1.95 -6.88 11.23
CA ASN A 149 -0.78 -7.15 12.07
C ASN A 149 -1.00 -8.34 13.00
N ASN A 150 0.10 -8.89 13.52
CA ASN A 150 0.12 -10.10 14.35
C ASN A 150 0.18 -9.86 15.87
N LEU A 151 0.10 -8.60 16.31
CA LEU A 151 0.22 -8.23 17.72
C LEU A 151 -0.83 -8.91 18.61
N THR A 152 -0.47 -9.06 19.89
CA THR A 152 -1.34 -9.62 20.92
C THR A 152 -1.99 -8.53 21.78
N ASN A 153 -2.85 -8.97 22.71
CA ASN A 153 -3.38 -8.09 23.75
C ASN A 153 -2.28 -7.38 24.55
N THR A 154 -1.12 -8.01 24.75
CA THR A 154 0.00 -7.43 25.49
C THR A 154 0.60 -6.26 24.74
N GLY A 155 0.93 -6.44 23.45
CA GLY A 155 1.45 -5.37 22.60
C GLY A 155 0.46 -4.21 22.46
N LEU A 156 -0.83 -4.49 22.23
CA LEU A 156 -1.82 -3.43 22.12
C LEU A 156 -2.04 -2.70 23.46
N ALA A 157 -2.04 -3.42 24.58
CA ALA A 157 -2.12 -2.80 25.90
C ALA A 157 -0.92 -1.86 26.15
N ALA A 158 0.29 -2.26 25.76
CA ALA A 158 1.47 -1.42 25.88
C ALA A 158 1.33 -0.11 25.08
N ILE A 159 0.86 -0.18 23.82
CA ILE A 159 0.57 1.02 23.03
C ILE A 159 -0.45 1.91 23.75
N LEU A 160 -1.56 1.33 24.23
CA LEU A 160 -2.62 2.09 24.89
C LEU A 160 -2.17 2.74 26.20
N ASP A 161 -1.20 2.14 26.90
CA ASP A 161 -0.63 2.68 28.14
C ASP A 161 0.41 3.78 27.89
N HIS A 162 1.14 3.73 26.77
CA HIS A 162 2.26 4.64 26.48
C HIS A 162 1.97 5.71 25.40
N CYS A 163 0.86 5.61 24.67
CA CYS A 163 0.39 6.62 23.71
C CYS A 163 -0.88 7.32 24.26
N PRO A 164 -0.78 8.20 25.26
CA PRO A 164 -1.93 8.77 25.97
C PRO A 164 -2.79 9.72 25.12
N ARG A 165 -2.25 10.22 24.00
CA ARG A 165 -2.95 11.13 23.07
C ARG A 165 -3.68 10.41 21.94
N LEU A 166 -3.66 9.08 21.92
CA LEU A 166 -4.30 8.30 20.87
C LEU A 166 -5.81 8.54 20.88
N GLU A 167 -6.34 9.02 19.76
CA GLU A 167 -7.74 9.39 19.53
C GLU A 167 -8.42 8.39 18.57
N SER A 168 -7.65 7.83 17.63
CA SER A 168 -8.09 6.88 16.61
C SER A 168 -7.21 5.62 16.63
N LEU A 169 -7.85 4.46 16.64
CA LEU A 169 -7.21 3.15 16.60
C LEU A 169 -7.95 2.21 15.65
N ASP A 170 -7.25 1.69 14.66
CA ASP A 170 -7.74 0.68 13.74
C ASP A 170 -6.87 -0.58 13.79
N VAL A 171 -7.44 -1.68 14.29
CA VAL A 171 -6.79 -2.98 14.44
C VAL A 171 -7.56 -4.07 13.70
N ARG A 172 -8.26 -3.71 12.61
CA ARG A 172 -8.98 -4.68 11.78
C ARG A 172 -8.03 -5.77 11.28
N ARG A 173 -8.52 -7.00 11.18
CA ARG A 173 -7.74 -8.18 10.77
C ARG A 173 -6.54 -8.53 11.67
N CYS A 174 -6.39 -7.93 12.85
CA CYS A 174 -5.44 -8.42 13.87
C CYS A 174 -6.02 -9.63 14.61
N CYS A 175 -5.91 -10.82 14.02
CA CYS A 175 -6.62 -12.03 14.47
C CYS A 175 -6.20 -12.58 15.83
N ASN A 176 -5.03 -12.19 16.36
CA ASN A 176 -4.56 -12.60 17.68
C ASN A 176 -5.19 -11.80 18.82
N LEU A 177 -5.81 -10.65 18.52
CA LEU A 177 -6.44 -9.82 19.54
C LEU A 177 -7.73 -10.44 20.04
N GLN A 178 -7.79 -10.64 21.36
CA GLN A 178 -8.99 -11.03 22.08
C GLN A 178 -9.56 -9.80 22.77
N MET A 179 -10.69 -9.28 22.28
CA MET A 179 -11.36 -8.13 22.89
C MET A 179 -12.10 -8.51 24.18
N ASP A 180 -11.33 -8.87 25.21
CA ASP A 180 -11.78 -9.14 26.57
C ASP A 180 -12.12 -7.83 27.32
N ASP A 181 -12.65 -7.96 28.54
CA ASP A 181 -13.08 -6.80 29.34
C ASP A 181 -11.91 -5.86 29.68
N ALA A 182 -10.71 -6.39 29.88
CA ALA A 182 -9.54 -5.59 30.24
C ALA A 182 -9.09 -4.71 29.06
N LEU A 183 -8.99 -5.29 27.87
CA LEU A 183 -8.60 -4.57 26.65
C LEU A 183 -9.69 -3.58 26.23
N ARG A 184 -10.97 -3.97 26.32
CA ARG A 184 -12.11 -3.05 26.09
C ARG A 184 -12.08 -1.85 27.02
N SER A 185 -11.75 -2.06 28.30
CA SER A 185 -11.62 -0.96 29.25
C SER A 185 -10.50 0.01 28.86
N LYS A 186 -9.38 -0.48 28.31
CA LYS A 186 -8.30 0.41 27.81
C LYS A 186 -8.70 1.17 26.56
N CYS A 187 -9.43 0.52 25.65
CA CYS A 187 -9.92 1.15 24.42
C CYS A 187 -11.08 2.14 24.66
N ALA A 188 -11.71 2.16 25.85
CA ALA A 188 -12.86 3.01 26.14
C ALA A 188 -12.60 4.53 25.98
N ARG A 189 -11.33 4.95 26.04
CA ARG A 189 -10.93 6.35 25.80
C ARG A 189 -10.79 6.72 24.31
N ILE A 190 -10.73 5.74 23.42
CA ILE A 190 -10.50 5.95 21.99
C ILE A 190 -11.81 6.36 21.33
N GLY A 191 -11.81 7.51 20.65
CA GLY A 191 -13.02 8.06 20.01
C GLY A 191 -13.38 7.33 18.72
N ASN A 192 -12.37 7.04 17.89
CA ASN A 192 -12.55 6.31 16.64
C ASN A 192 -11.87 4.93 16.75
N LEU A 193 -12.65 3.90 17.10
CA LEU A 193 -12.14 2.55 17.31
C LEU A 193 -12.69 1.60 16.25
N ARG A 194 -11.79 0.92 15.55
CA ARG A 194 -12.12 -0.17 14.61
C ARG A 194 -11.47 -1.47 15.07
N LEU A 195 -12.31 -2.48 15.28
CA LEU A 195 -11.98 -3.75 15.93
C LEU A 195 -11.59 -4.84 14.92
N PRO A 196 -10.93 -5.94 15.36
CA PRO A 196 -10.41 -6.97 14.47
C PRO A 196 -11.40 -7.57 13.47
N ARG A 197 -12.69 -7.64 13.82
CA ARG A 197 -13.75 -8.22 12.99
C ARG A 197 -14.59 -7.20 12.22
N ASP A 198 -14.28 -5.90 12.34
CA ASP A 198 -15.02 -4.88 11.61
C ASP A 198 -14.72 -4.99 10.09
N PRO A 199 -15.67 -4.60 9.23
CA PRO A 199 -15.48 -4.65 7.78
C PRO A 199 -14.29 -3.81 7.31
N ILE A 200 -13.61 -4.29 6.26
CA ILE A 200 -12.49 -3.61 5.61
C ILE A 200 -12.84 -3.07 4.22
N SER A 201 -14.13 -2.83 3.95
CA SER A 201 -14.62 -2.40 2.62
C SER A 201 -13.98 -1.09 2.14
N ASP A 202 -13.65 -0.20 3.07
CA ASP A 202 -13.00 1.09 2.83
C ASP A 202 -11.47 1.04 2.81
N PHE A 203 -10.86 -0.13 3.05
CA PHE A 203 -9.41 -0.28 2.97
C PHE A 203 -9.00 -0.52 1.52
N LYS A 204 -8.19 0.40 0.96
CA LYS A 204 -7.74 0.40 -0.45
C LYS A 204 -7.20 -0.97 -0.89
N TYR A 205 -6.44 -1.64 -0.02
CA TYR A 205 -5.76 -2.89 -0.33
C TYR A 205 -6.50 -4.13 0.22
N ARG A 206 -7.82 -4.06 0.41
CA ARG A 206 -8.61 -5.18 0.95
C ARG A 206 -8.51 -6.48 0.15
N ALA A 207 -8.30 -6.40 -1.16
CA ALA A 207 -8.14 -7.56 -2.04
C ALA A 207 -6.92 -8.41 -1.63
N TYR A 208 -5.84 -7.75 -1.20
CA TYR A 208 -4.64 -8.40 -0.67
C TYR A 208 -4.81 -8.96 0.76
N LEU A 209 -6.00 -8.84 1.36
CA LEU A 209 -6.35 -9.42 2.66
C LEU A 209 -7.50 -10.43 2.56
N THR A 210 -8.12 -10.57 1.38
CA THR A 210 -9.13 -11.58 1.10
C THR A 210 -8.46 -12.83 0.57
N ILE A 211 -8.77 -13.96 1.17
CA ILE A 211 -8.40 -15.26 0.64
C ILE A 211 -9.49 -15.58 -0.38
N SER A 212 -9.14 -15.81 -1.64
CA SER A 212 -10.11 -16.41 -2.56
C SER A 212 -10.43 -17.81 -2.03
N ASP A 213 -11.67 -18.02 -1.60
CA ASP A 213 -12.16 -19.33 -1.13
C ASP A 213 -12.19 -20.38 -2.27
N ASP A 214 -11.85 -19.99 -3.50
CA ASP A 214 -11.88 -20.80 -4.71
C ASP A 214 -10.59 -21.57 -5.03
N TYR A 215 -9.58 -21.60 -4.15
CA TYR A 215 -8.36 -22.41 -4.39
C TYR A 215 -8.38 -23.74 -3.60
N PRO A 216 -8.78 -24.87 -4.23
CA PRO A 216 -8.82 -26.15 -3.56
C PRO A 216 -7.49 -26.86 -3.78
N GLY A 217 -6.60 -26.79 -2.79
CA GLY A 217 -5.54 -27.79 -2.59
C GLY A 217 -4.10 -27.33 -2.79
N GLY A 218 -3.32 -27.56 -1.73
CA GLY A 218 -1.97 -28.17 -1.74
C GLY A 218 -0.95 -27.77 -2.81
N SER A 219 0.17 -27.24 -2.31
CA SER A 219 1.49 -27.15 -2.96
C SER A 219 1.52 -26.48 -4.32
N ASP A 220 1.52 -25.15 -4.31
CA ASP A 220 2.59 -24.30 -4.80
C ASP A 220 2.08 -22.87 -4.64
N ILE A 221 2.56 -22.19 -3.58
CA ILE A 221 2.19 -20.79 -3.32
C ILE A 221 3.04 -19.93 -4.27
N GLU A 222 2.65 -19.90 -5.55
CA GLU A 222 2.83 -18.70 -6.34
C GLU A 222 1.53 -17.92 -6.17
N ILE A 223 1.52 -16.99 -5.20
CA ILE A 223 0.51 -15.94 -5.22
C ILE A 223 0.87 -15.11 -6.45
N ASP A 224 0.20 -15.36 -7.57
CA ASP A 224 0.23 -14.44 -8.70
C ASP A 224 -0.48 -13.15 -8.26
N MET A 225 0.29 -12.31 -7.55
CA MET A 225 -0.10 -11.03 -6.98
C MET A 225 -0.38 -9.94 -8.05
N TYR A 226 -0.52 -10.33 -9.32
CA TYR A 226 -0.37 -9.42 -10.46
C TYR A 226 -1.61 -9.26 -11.36
N ASP A 227 -2.75 -9.93 -11.09
CA ASP A 227 -3.88 -9.88 -12.03
C ASP A 227 -5.13 -9.09 -11.58
N ASP A 228 -5.13 -8.47 -10.40
CA ASP A 228 -6.28 -7.66 -9.92
C ASP A 228 -5.98 -6.14 -9.84
N LEU A 229 -5.05 -5.67 -10.67
CA LEU A 229 -4.89 -4.24 -10.95
C LEU A 229 -5.65 -3.89 -12.22
N LEU A 230 -6.97 -3.71 -12.09
CA LEU A 230 -7.79 -2.73 -12.83
C LEU A 230 -9.26 -2.99 -12.49
N ASP A 231 -9.74 -2.33 -11.45
CA ASP A 231 -11.13 -1.84 -11.39
C ASP A 231 -11.17 -0.66 -10.42
N VAL A 232 -10.56 0.43 -10.87
CA VAL A 232 -10.85 1.77 -10.33
C VAL A 232 -12.19 2.17 -10.92
N VAL A 233 -13.19 2.16 -10.04
CA VAL A 233 -14.50 2.82 -10.10
C VAL A 233 -14.66 3.80 -11.28
N THR A 234 -15.44 3.42 -12.29
CA THR A 234 -16.19 4.40 -13.07
C THR A 234 -17.59 4.47 -12.48
N ASP A 235 -17.79 5.35 -11.50
CA ASP A 235 -19.10 5.93 -11.25
C ASP A 235 -19.33 6.92 -12.39
N ASP A 236 -19.72 6.41 -13.56
CA ASP A 236 -20.24 7.23 -14.66
C ASP A 236 -21.69 6.83 -14.90
N GLU A 237 -22.55 7.81 -14.63
CA GLU A 237 -23.98 7.83 -14.85
C GLU A 237 -24.31 7.57 -16.34
N ASP A 238 -25.36 6.78 -16.57
CA ASP A 238 -26.28 6.81 -17.71
C ASP A 238 -25.71 7.12 -19.11
N ALA A 239 -25.48 6.07 -19.90
CA ALA A 239 -25.65 6.14 -21.34
C ALA A 239 -26.21 4.83 -21.89
N ASP A 240 -27.53 4.77 -22.02
CA ASP A 240 -28.24 3.84 -22.89
C ASP A 240 -27.65 3.94 -24.31
N PHE A 241 -27.09 2.85 -24.82
CA PHE A 241 -26.95 2.68 -26.26
C PHE A 241 -27.29 1.23 -26.62
N ASP A 242 -28.52 1.07 -27.09
CA ASP A 242 -29.08 -0.18 -27.57
C ASP A 242 -28.23 -0.82 -28.68
N ASP A 243 -28.07 -2.13 -28.54
CA ASP A 243 -27.61 -3.06 -29.56
C ASP A 243 -28.36 -2.87 -30.89
N MET A 244 -27.62 -2.80 -31.99
CA MET A 244 -28.12 -3.41 -33.24
C MET A 244 -26.98 -3.82 -34.16
N ASP A 245 -26.64 -5.11 -34.09
CA ASP A 245 -25.98 -5.82 -35.17
C ASP A 245 -26.97 -6.19 -36.29
N ASP A 246 -26.38 -6.43 -37.46
CA ASP A 246 -26.87 -7.15 -38.64
C ASP A 246 -27.85 -6.47 -39.59
N TYR A 247 -27.38 -6.21 -40.81
CA TYR A 247 -28.00 -6.76 -42.03
C TYR A 247 -26.99 -6.80 -43.20
N ILE A 248 -26.53 -8.01 -43.53
CA ILE A 248 -26.04 -8.37 -44.87
C ILE A 248 -27.26 -8.80 -45.70
N ASP A 249 -27.46 -8.21 -46.89
CA ASP A 249 -27.77 -8.99 -48.10
C ASP A 249 -27.69 -8.16 -49.40
N GLY A 250 -26.88 -8.66 -50.35
CA GLY A 250 -27.38 -9.01 -51.69
C GLY A 250 -27.67 -7.95 -52.77
N VAL A 251 -26.75 -7.91 -53.75
CA VAL A 251 -26.99 -7.88 -55.22
C VAL A 251 -27.18 -6.53 -55.94
N GLY A 252 -26.10 -6.11 -56.63
CA GLY A 252 -26.06 -6.02 -58.10
C GLY A 252 -26.25 -4.65 -58.76
N SER A 253 -25.17 -4.11 -59.36
CA SER A 253 -25.05 -3.95 -60.82
C SER A 253 -23.75 -3.22 -61.19
N ASP A 254 -23.06 -3.78 -62.17
CA ASP A 254 -21.84 -3.30 -62.84
C ASP A 254 -21.93 -1.86 -63.37
N ALA A 255 -20.81 -1.13 -63.35
CA ALA A 255 -20.18 -0.61 -64.57
C ALA A 255 -18.85 0.11 -64.29
N ASP A 256 -17.82 -0.39 -64.98
CA ASP A 256 -16.67 0.30 -65.57
C ASP A 256 -15.36 0.56 -64.78
N MET A 257 -14.38 -0.24 -65.21
CA MET A 257 -13.03 0.12 -65.68
C MET A 257 -11.98 0.52 -64.64
N ALA A 258 -11.05 -0.39 -64.31
CA ALA A 258 -9.88 -0.80 -65.10
C ALA A 258 -8.62 0.03 -64.77
N GLN A 259 -7.65 -0.68 -64.20
CA GLN A 259 -6.21 -0.70 -64.51
C GLN A 259 -5.51 0.65 -64.81
N PHE A 260 -4.44 0.97 -64.08
CA PHE A 260 -3.06 0.81 -64.57
C PHE A 260 -2.01 1.26 -63.55
N LYS A 261 -0.90 0.52 -63.57
CA LYS A 261 0.44 0.84 -63.05
C LYS A 261 0.87 2.28 -63.38
N ASN A 262 1.56 2.95 -62.46
CA ASN A 262 3.02 3.12 -62.54
C ASN A 262 3.58 4.09 -61.48
N LEU A 263 4.79 3.74 -61.04
CA LEU A 263 5.78 4.61 -60.44
C LEU A 263 6.01 5.88 -61.27
N THR A 264 6.18 7.03 -60.61
CA THR A 264 7.38 7.86 -60.77
C THR A 264 7.41 8.98 -59.74
N ASN A 265 8.42 8.92 -58.88
CA ASN A 265 9.00 10.08 -58.23
C ASN A 265 9.72 10.92 -59.30
N GLN A 266 9.35 12.20 -59.39
CA GLN A 266 10.16 13.33 -59.86
C GLN A 266 10.06 14.37 -58.73
N GLY A 267 11.08 15.08 -58.27
CA GLY A 267 12.46 15.22 -58.69
C GLY A 267 12.94 16.58 -58.17
N ARG A 268 14.04 16.60 -57.42
CA ARG A 268 15.14 17.57 -57.53
C ARG A 268 16.26 17.21 -56.57
#